data_AF-A0A812QW10-F1
#
_entry.id   AF-A0A812QW10-F1
#
_cell.length_a   1.000
_cell.length_b   1.000
_cell.length_c   1.000
_cell.angle_alpha   90.00
_cell.angle_beta   90.00
_cell.angle_gamma   90.00
#
_symmetry.space_group_name_H-M   'P 1'
#
loop_
_entity.id
_entity.type
_entity.pdbx_description
1 polymer ?
#
loop_
_entity_poly.entity_id
_entity_poly.type
_entity_poly.pdbx_seq_one_letter_code
_entity_poly.pdbx_strand_id
1 'polypeptide(L)'
;VTKEFMDKTCHEERLAVVRVFSTDEEVMLLNDSGMMWESVMPCMTKSNKSMIDLILVYSKDLSKNMMAQQVVMDLEDGFKMKMDMDMYNSTNMTNGTMYSWMKCFSNIKHMSAMLNPEQDVYDSNGYTTNKHWVSGPNTVFKSIMDAMYAGPYMNMYDSFFLMEMDAVPIKNYWLDQFEMEAHEMPDNNMAVRGSQYLGDKWDLFKHMMPEYLVEHINGNAIYNLKHNWTQFLYTSFTAHGPMNMMEEMAFDVAFAMVTMAAMSGDPGFAPSWMECKGTNMTYNANTMLVGNYANTLLNTSFEFPTYIRHGSSKNLFMNLPDNDVTLGVAYFDQQGHLRETVPTNHPFKKILGLAYFDTTMADEEIPAPGGNVTLKMQKATYEPMYHLCEVAKLVDTKWFALTDNYHIVKAPVSVLMETMDKPVLPYVLK
;
A
#
# COMPACT_ATOMS: atom_id res chain seq x y z
N VAL A 1 -43.59 1.31 22.44
CA VAL A 1 -42.55 1.68 21.45
C VAL A 1 -43.11 2.85 20.66
N THR A 2 -42.63 4.06 20.93
CA THR A 2 -43.16 5.30 20.36
C THR A 2 -42.78 5.45 18.89
N LYS A 3 -43.62 6.17 18.15
CA LYS A 3 -43.54 6.39 16.70
C LYS A 3 -42.20 7.01 16.23
N GLU A 4 -41.45 7.66 17.13
CA GLU A 4 -40.08 8.15 16.90
C GLU A 4 -39.04 7.05 16.65
N PHE A 5 -39.29 5.81 17.04
CA PHE A 5 -38.38 4.69 16.73
C PHE A 5 -38.56 4.15 15.31
N MET A 6 -39.61 4.55 14.60
CA MET A 6 -39.93 4.08 13.23
C MET A 6 -39.59 5.09 12.13
N ASP A 7 -39.18 6.31 12.47
CA ASP A 7 -38.80 7.36 11.51
C ASP A 7 -37.28 7.48 11.26
N LYS A 8 -36.47 6.54 11.76
CA LYS A 8 -35.19 6.23 11.10
C LYS A 8 -35.51 5.47 9.82
N THR A 9 -35.94 6.21 8.80
CA THR A 9 -35.80 5.76 7.41
C THR A 9 -34.38 5.18 7.28
N CYS A 10 -34.26 3.92 6.85
CA CYS A 10 -32.98 3.32 6.51
C CYS A 10 -32.38 4.18 5.41
N HIS A 11 -31.59 5.18 5.79
CA HIS A 11 -30.78 5.93 4.86
C HIS A 11 -29.80 4.92 4.29
N GLU A 12 -29.97 4.57 3.02
CA GLU A 12 -29.02 3.75 2.30
C GLU A 12 -27.70 4.52 2.25
N GLU A 13 -26.69 4.04 2.96
CA GLU A 13 -25.40 4.72 3.02
C GLU A 13 -24.75 4.74 1.63
N ARG A 14 -24.16 5.88 1.28
CA ARG A 14 -23.48 6.03 -0.01
C ARG A 14 -21.99 6.00 0.21
N LEU A 15 -21.36 4.92 -0.24
CA LEU A 15 -19.94 4.66 -0.06
C LEU A 15 -19.21 4.74 -1.41
N ALA A 16 -17.93 5.10 -1.36
CA ALA A 16 -17.06 5.07 -2.54
C ALA A 16 -15.76 4.34 -2.25
N VAL A 17 -15.31 3.52 -3.20
CA VAL A 17 -13.91 3.08 -3.29
C VAL A 17 -13.23 3.97 -4.31
N VAL A 18 -12.18 4.68 -3.91
CA VAL A 18 -11.45 5.61 -4.77
C VAL A 18 -10.10 4.99 -5.13
N ARG A 19 -9.96 4.51 -6.37
CA ARG A 19 -8.75 3.84 -6.86
C ARG A 19 -7.90 4.80 -7.69
N VAL A 20 -6.70 5.10 -7.20
CA VAL A 20 -5.76 6.03 -7.84
C VAL A 20 -4.77 5.31 -8.74
N PHE A 21 -4.43 5.92 -9.89
CA PHE A 21 -3.39 5.47 -10.81
C PHE A 21 -2.80 6.66 -11.60
N SER A 22 -1.55 6.57 -12.04
CA SER A 22 -0.76 7.67 -12.62
C SER A 22 0.16 7.23 -13.77
N THR A 23 1.03 6.26 -13.50
CA THR A 23 2.07 5.82 -14.45
C THR A 23 1.54 4.76 -15.43
N ASP A 24 2.24 4.53 -16.55
CA ASP A 24 1.87 3.48 -17.50
C ASP A 24 1.88 2.08 -16.82
N GLU A 25 2.77 1.87 -15.85
CA GLU A 25 2.81 0.65 -15.03
C GLU A 25 1.53 0.52 -14.18
N GLU A 26 1.09 1.60 -13.55
CA GLU A 26 -0.14 1.59 -12.74
C GLU A 26 -1.41 1.48 -13.59
N VAL A 27 -1.39 1.99 -14.82
CA VAL A 27 -2.46 1.75 -15.81
C VAL A 27 -2.56 0.26 -16.13
N MET A 28 -1.42 -0.41 -16.35
CA MET A 28 -1.39 -1.86 -16.54
C MET A 28 -1.85 -2.62 -15.29
N LEU A 29 -1.43 -2.20 -14.09
CA LEU A 29 -1.90 -2.78 -12.83
C LEU A 29 -3.42 -2.63 -12.65
N LEU A 30 -4.00 -1.49 -13.02
CA LEU A 30 -5.44 -1.29 -13.00
C LEU A 30 -6.15 -2.25 -13.97
N ASN A 31 -5.61 -2.41 -15.18
CA ASN A 31 -6.14 -3.36 -16.16
C ASN A 31 -6.09 -4.81 -15.64
N ASP A 32 -4.97 -5.21 -15.06
CA ASP A 32 -4.77 -6.54 -14.48
C ASP A 32 -5.66 -6.79 -13.25
N SER A 33 -6.03 -5.72 -12.53
CA SER A 33 -6.94 -5.79 -11.37
C SER A 33 -8.31 -6.36 -11.74
N GLY A 34 -8.76 -6.14 -12.98
CA GLY A 34 -10.03 -6.71 -13.48
C GLY A 34 -10.06 -8.24 -13.38
N MET A 35 -9.00 -8.91 -13.83
CA MET A 35 -8.87 -10.37 -13.67
C MET A 35 -8.54 -10.77 -12.24
N MET A 36 -7.73 -10.00 -11.53
CA MET A 36 -7.35 -10.31 -10.17
C MET A 36 -8.58 -10.39 -9.24
N TRP A 37 -9.51 -9.45 -9.37
CA TRP A 37 -10.72 -9.39 -8.54
C TRP A 37 -11.74 -10.49 -8.86
N GLU A 38 -11.58 -11.24 -9.96
CA GLU A 38 -12.32 -12.50 -10.16
C GLU A 38 -11.83 -13.61 -9.23
N SER A 39 -10.53 -13.63 -8.95
CA SER A 39 -9.92 -14.60 -8.02
C SER A 39 -10.05 -14.18 -6.55
N VAL A 40 -10.18 -12.87 -6.31
CA VAL A 40 -10.37 -12.26 -4.99
C VAL A 40 -11.64 -11.39 -5.03
N MET A 41 -12.79 -12.06 -4.97
CA MET A 41 -14.11 -11.46 -5.18
C MET A 41 -14.39 -10.34 -4.18
N PRO A 42 -14.75 -9.11 -4.60
CA PRO A 42 -14.99 -7.98 -3.69
C PRO A 42 -16.13 -8.18 -2.69
N CYS A 43 -17.24 -8.77 -3.12
CA CYS A 43 -18.42 -8.98 -2.28
C CYS A 43 -18.97 -10.40 -2.45
N MET A 44 -19.60 -10.95 -1.41
CA MET A 44 -20.31 -12.22 -1.51
C MET A 44 -21.59 -12.05 -2.33
N THR A 45 -22.35 -11.00 -2.02
CA THR A 45 -23.58 -10.58 -2.68
C THR A 45 -23.62 -9.07 -2.75
N LYS A 46 -24.29 -8.50 -3.75
CA LYS A 46 -24.52 -7.06 -3.81
C LYS A 46 -25.21 -6.59 -2.53
N SER A 47 -24.69 -5.53 -1.91
CA SER A 47 -25.28 -4.99 -0.69
C SER A 47 -26.71 -4.51 -0.92
N ASN A 48 -27.54 -4.69 0.11
CA ASN A 48 -28.88 -4.09 0.22
C ASN A 48 -28.93 -2.95 1.25
N LYS A 49 -27.79 -2.59 1.85
CA LYS A 49 -27.66 -1.54 2.89
C LYS A 49 -26.97 -0.30 2.37
N SER A 50 -26.05 -0.46 1.42
CA SER A 50 -25.27 0.64 0.86
C SER A 50 -25.20 0.59 -0.66
N MET A 51 -25.18 1.79 -1.25
CA MET A 51 -24.72 1.98 -2.62
C MET A 51 -23.22 2.22 -2.61
N ILE A 52 -22.45 1.32 -3.22
CA ILE A 52 -21.00 1.42 -3.25
C ILE A 52 -20.54 1.68 -4.68
N ASP A 53 -19.96 2.86 -4.93
CA ASP A 53 -19.40 3.21 -6.24
C ASP A 53 -17.89 2.95 -6.27
N LEU A 54 -17.36 2.60 -7.44
CA LEU A 54 -15.92 2.63 -7.73
C LEU A 54 -15.59 3.89 -8.52
N ILE A 55 -14.67 4.70 -8.00
CA ILE A 55 -14.19 5.93 -8.64
C ILE A 55 -12.72 5.73 -9.03
N LEU A 56 -12.46 5.72 -10.32
CA LEU A 56 -11.13 5.64 -10.91
C LEU A 56 -10.55 7.04 -11.04
N VAL A 57 -9.44 7.32 -10.37
CA VAL A 57 -8.81 8.65 -10.36
C VAL A 57 -7.46 8.59 -11.05
N TYR A 58 -7.39 9.20 -12.24
CA TYR A 58 -6.12 9.36 -12.94
C TYR A 58 -5.42 10.64 -12.47
N SER A 59 -4.14 10.57 -12.12
CA SER A 59 -3.40 11.75 -11.61
C SER A 59 -3.35 12.90 -12.63
N LYS A 60 -3.21 12.55 -13.91
CA LYS A 60 -3.10 13.48 -15.04
C LYS A 60 -4.45 13.69 -15.73
N ASP A 61 -4.42 14.47 -16.80
CA ASP A 61 -5.50 14.59 -17.77
C ASP A 61 -5.69 13.27 -18.55
N LEU A 62 -6.78 12.55 -18.24
CA LEU A 62 -7.09 11.24 -18.81
C LEU A 62 -7.28 11.33 -20.33
N SER A 63 -7.81 12.46 -20.83
CA SER A 63 -8.04 12.66 -22.26
C SER A 63 -6.74 12.74 -23.08
N LYS A 64 -5.60 12.93 -22.42
CA LYS A 64 -4.28 13.01 -23.06
C LYS A 64 -3.50 11.70 -23.02
N ASN A 65 -3.95 10.69 -22.28
CA ASN A 65 -3.32 9.37 -22.25
C ASN A 65 -4.27 8.32 -22.82
N MET A 66 -4.06 7.94 -24.08
CA MET A 66 -4.92 6.99 -24.78
C MET A 66 -4.96 5.60 -24.10
N MET A 67 -3.85 5.16 -23.50
CA MET A 67 -3.80 3.86 -22.81
C MET A 67 -4.64 3.90 -21.53
N ALA A 68 -4.43 4.91 -20.70
CA ALA A 68 -5.21 5.11 -19.47
C ALA A 68 -6.70 5.29 -19.79
N GLN A 69 -7.03 6.09 -20.80
CA GLN A 69 -8.40 6.30 -21.24
C GLN A 69 -9.06 5.01 -21.72
N GLN A 70 -8.34 4.20 -22.50
CA GLN A 70 -8.86 2.92 -22.99
C GLN A 70 -9.19 1.97 -21.82
N VAL A 71 -8.27 1.81 -20.86
CA VAL A 71 -8.49 0.95 -19.69
C VAL A 71 -9.71 1.40 -18.86
N VAL A 72 -9.84 2.71 -18.63
CA VAL A 72 -11.01 3.26 -17.91
C VAL A 72 -12.31 3.00 -18.67
N MET A 73 -12.33 3.27 -19.97
CA MET A 73 -13.53 3.08 -20.80
C MET A 73 -13.91 1.60 -20.89
N ASP A 74 -12.93 0.69 -21.01
CA ASP A 74 -13.18 -0.75 -21.04
C ASP A 74 -13.82 -1.26 -19.74
N LEU A 75 -13.42 -0.72 -18.59
CA LEU A 75 -14.04 -1.04 -17.29
C LEU A 75 -15.45 -0.44 -17.16
N GLU A 76 -15.65 0.82 -17.54
CA GLU A 76 -16.98 1.45 -17.47
C GLU A 76 -17.98 0.81 -18.43
N ASP A 77 -17.58 0.52 -19.66
CA ASP A 77 -18.46 -0.09 -20.65
C ASP A 77 -18.70 -1.58 -20.35
N GLY A 78 -17.69 -2.29 -19.81
CA GLY A 78 -17.87 -3.64 -19.25
C GLY A 78 -18.88 -3.66 -18.10
N PHE A 79 -18.87 -2.65 -17.23
CA PHE A 79 -19.86 -2.50 -16.16
C PHE A 79 -21.26 -2.21 -16.69
N LYS A 80 -21.40 -1.28 -17.65
CA LYS A 80 -22.71 -0.99 -18.29
C LYS A 80 -23.29 -2.25 -18.94
N MET A 81 -22.46 -3.00 -19.67
CA MET A 81 -22.85 -4.27 -20.27
C MET A 81 -23.35 -5.26 -19.20
N LYS A 82 -22.63 -5.38 -18.08
CA LYS A 82 -23.04 -6.25 -16.95
C LYS A 82 -24.42 -5.86 -16.41
N MET A 83 -24.64 -4.56 -16.18
CA MET A 83 -25.90 -4.05 -15.64
C MET A 83 -27.07 -4.25 -16.62
N ASP A 84 -26.85 -4.02 -17.92
CA ASP A 84 -27.86 -4.22 -18.96
C ASP A 84 -28.24 -5.70 -19.13
N MET A 85 -27.27 -6.60 -19.04
CA MET A 85 -27.51 -8.05 -19.06
C MET A 85 -28.34 -8.48 -17.84
N ASP A 86 -27.97 -8.03 -16.64
CA ASP A 86 -28.65 -8.42 -15.41
C ASP A 86 -30.06 -7.81 -15.29
N MET A 87 -30.29 -6.60 -15.82
CA MET A 87 -31.57 -5.88 -15.71
C MET A 87 -32.56 -6.20 -16.83
N TYR A 88 -32.09 -6.34 -18.07
CA TYR A 88 -32.95 -6.44 -19.26
C TYR A 88 -32.83 -7.75 -20.03
N ASN A 89 -31.97 -8.69 -19.58
CA ASN A 89 -31.61 -9.87 -20.36
C ASN A 89 -31.15 -9.49 -21.79
N SER A 90 -30.52 -8.31 -21.90
CA SER A 90 -30.10 -7.71 -23.17
C SER A 90 -28.92 -8.46 -23.74
N THR A 91 -28.90 -8.63 -25.06
CA THR A 91 -27.77 -9.17 -25.82
C THR A 91 -27.09 -8.09 -26.68
N ASN A 92 -27.49 -6.82 -26.53
CA ASN A 92 -26.84 -5.72 -27.24
C ASN A 92 -25.42 -5.56 -26.69
N MET A 93 -24.44 -5.99 -27.49
CA MET A 93 -23.02 -5.96 -27.15
C MET A 93 -22.49 -4.54 -27.30
N THR A 94 -22.22 -3.86 -26.19
CA THR A 94 -21.24 -2.78 -26.15
C THR A 94 -19.82 -3.37 -26.15
N ASN A 95 -18.83 -2.59 -26.57
CA ASN A 95 -17.42 -2.98 -26.40
C ASN A 95 -17.03 -2.82 -24.93
N GLY A 96 -16.27 -3.76 -24.36
CA GLY A 96 -15.81 -3.72 -22.96
C GLY A 96 -15.60 -5.11 -22.39
N THR A 97 -14.82 -5.23 -21.31
CA THR A 97 -14.57 -6.52 -20.65
C THR A 97 -15.45 -6.66 -19.42
N MET A 98 -16.39 -7.60 -19.45
CA MET A 98 -17.29 -7.86 -18.34
C MET A 98 -16.65 -8.80 -17.32
N TYR A 99 -16.75 -8.43 -16.05
CA TYR A 99 -16.34 -9.25 -14.92
C TYR A 99 -17.51 -9.51 -13.95
N SER A 100 -17.47 -10.65 -13.26
CA SER A 100 -18.46 -11.06 -12.27
C SER A 100 -18.47 -10.14 -11.05
N TRP A 101 -17.31 -9.62 -10.66
CA TRP A 101 -17.17 -8.73 -9.51
C TRP A 101 -17.87 -7.38 -9.71
N MET A 102 -18.10 -6.95 -10.95
CA MET A 102 -18.74 -5.67 -11.26
C MET A 102 -20.12 -5.52 -10.62
N LYS A 103 -20.82 -6.64 -10.36
CA LYS A 103 -22.11 -6.65 -9.65
C LYS A 103 -22.04 -6.11 -8.21
N CYS A 104 -20.84 -6.09 -7.62
CA CYS A 104 -20.61 -5.60 -6.26
C CYS A 104 -20.73 -4.08 -6.14
N PHE A 105 -20.60 -3.37 -7.27
CA PHE A 105 -20.68 -1.92 -7.31
C PHE A 105 -22.04 -1.46 -7.85
N SER A 106 -22.44 -0.26 -7.44
CA SER A 106 -23.61 0.47 -7.94
C SER A 106 -23.27 1.29 -9.18
N ASN A 107 -22.03 1.75 -9.30
CA ASN A 107 -21.54 2.45 -10.48
C ASN A 107 -20.00 2.35 -10.56
N ILE A 108 -19.47 2.48 -11.78
CA ILE A 108 -18.04 2.74 -12.02
C ILE A 108 -17.95 4.09 -12.71
N LYS A 109 -17.18 5.01 -12.13
CA LYS A 109 -16.98 6.37 -12.62
C LYS A 109 -15.49 6.67 -12.69
N HIS A 110 -15.13 7.73 -13.41
CA HIS A 110 -13.78 8.26 -13.41
C HIS A 110 -13.72 9.77 -13.20
N MET A 111 -12.54 10.24 -12.79
CA MET A 111 -12.15 11.65 -12.83
C MET A 111 -10.64 11.80 -13.05
N SER A 112 -10.23 12.99 -13.44
CA SER A 112 -8.82 13.40 -13.52
C SER A 112 -8.47 14.36 -12.40
N ALA A 113 -7.33 14.16 -11.75
CA ALA A 113 -6.78 15.10 -10.78
C ALA A 113 -6.06 16.28 -11.46
N MET A 114 -5.81 16.20 -12.78
CA MET A 114 -5.30 17.27 -13.63
C MET A 114 -3.93 17.82 -13.22
N LEU A 115 -3.06 16.99 -12.64
CA LEU A 115 -1.70 17.37 -12.30
C LEU A 115 -0.91 17.68 -13.58
N ASN A 116 -0.12 18.76 -13.53
CA ASN A 116 0.88 19.04 -14.57
C ASN A 116 2.17 18.22 -14.32
N PRO A 117 3.10 18.13 -15.30
CA PRO A 117 4.32 17.33 -15.13
C PRO A 117 5.24 17.75 -13.97
N GLU A 118 5.18 19.01 -13.53
CA GLU A 118 5.97 19.52 -12.41
C GLU A 118 5.37 19.11 -11.06
N GLN A 119 4.06 18.86 -11.02
CA GLN A 119 3.32 18.39 -9.85
C GLN A 119 3.26 16.86 -9.78
N ASP A 120 3.21 16.18 -10.93
CA ASP A 120 3.14 14.72 -11.04
C ASP A 120 4.51 14.05 -10.81
N VAL A 121 5.14 14.38 -9.69
CA VAL A 121 6.42 13.81 -9.29
C VAL A 121 6.15 12.60 -8.40
N TYR A 122 6.22 11.43 -9.02
CA TYR A 122 6.28 10.14 -8.33
C TYR A 122 7.74 9.66 -8.35
N ASP A 123 8.61 10.33 -7.60
CA ASP A 123 10.02 9.99 -7.54
C ASP A 123 10.26 9.05 -6.36
N SER A 124 10.42 7.75 -6.66
CA SER A 124 10.76 6.73 -5.67
C SER A 124 12.12 6.95 -4.99
N ASN A 125 12.98 7.85 -5.51
CA ASN A 125 14.24 8.28 -4.90
C ASN A 125 14.18 9.70 -4.32
N GLY A 126 13.07 10.42 -4.52
CA GLY A 126 12.94 11.84 -4.27
C GLY A 126 13.07 12.21 -2.80
N TYR A 127 12.75 11.30 -1.87
CA TYR A 127 12.89 11.54 -0.44
C TYR A 127 14.32 11.90 0.01
N THR A 128 15.36 11.54 -0.75
CA THR A 128 16.77 11.88 -0.42
C THR A 128 17.24 13.20 -1.02
N THR A 129 16.68 13.62 -2.16
CA THR A 129 17.24 14.71 -2.97
C THR A 129 16.24 15.80 -3.33
N ASN A 130 14.95 15.53 -3.19
CA ASN A 130 13.86 16.41 -3.56
C ASN A 130 12.86 16.52 -2.40
N LYS A 131 12.92 17.64 -1.69
CA LYS A 131 11.96 17.96 -0.62
C LYS A 131 10.50 17.94 -1.08
N HIS A 132 10.23 18.05 -2.39
CA HIS A 132 8.90 18.05 -2.99
C HIS A 132 8.39 16.67 -3.45
N TRP A 133 9.02 15.57 -3.03
CA TRP A 133 8.69 14.21 -3.49
C TRP A 133 7.25 13.77 -3.19
N VAL A 134 6.59 14.36 -2.18
CA VAL A 134 5.19 14.07 -1.81
C VAL A 134 4.16 14.90 -2.57
N SER A 135 4.60 15.87 -3.37
CA SER A 135 3.70 16.85 -4.00
C SER A 135 2.66 16.22 -4.92
N GLY A 136 3.03 15.19 -5.70
CA GLY A 136 2.12 14.46 -6.58
C GLY A 136 1.00 13.75 -5.81
N PRO A 137 1.33 12.75 -4.96
CA PRO A 137 0.34 12.06 -4.12
C PRO A 137 -0.56 13.02 -3.31
N ASN A 138 0.02 14.05 -2.70
CA ASN A 138 -0.72 15.05 -1.93
C ASN A 138 -1.70 15.85 -2.80
N THR A 139 -1.29 16.23 -4.01
CA THR A 139 -2.17 16.95 -4.94
C THR A 139 -3.30 16.06 -5.44
N VAL A 140 -3.05 14.78 -5.70
CA VAL A 140 -4.12 13.84 -6.06
C VAL A 140 -5.11 13.66 -4.91
N PHE A 141 -4.63 13.46 -3.68
CA PHE A 141 -5.50 13.37 -2.51
C PHE A 141 -6.32 14.66 -2.33
N LYS A 142 -5.71 15.82 -2.50
CA LYS A 142 -6.41 17.11 -2.47
C LYS A 142 -7.51 17.16 -3.53
N SER A 143 -7.23 16.79 -4.78
CA SER A 143 -8.23 16.78 -5.86
C SER A 143 -9.40 15.85 -5.57
N ILE A 144 -9.16 14.71 -4.91
CA ILE A 144 -10.21 13.80 -4.43
C ILE A 144 -11.07 14.50 -3.36
N MET A 145 -10.44 15.08 -2.35
CA MET A 145 -11.16 15.76 -1.26
C MET A 145 -11.94 16.98 -1.76
N ASP A 146 -11.37 17.76 -2.68
CA ASP A 146 -12.06 18.87 -3.36
C ASP A 146 -13.30 18.34 -4.10
N ALA A 147 -13.19 17.21 -4.81
CA ALA A 147 -14.32 16.61 -5.51
C ALA A 147 -15.43 16.15 -4.55
N MET A 148 -15.06 15.61 -3.38
CA MET A 148 -15.99 15.12 -2.35
C MET A 148 -16.66 16.24 -1.55
N TYR A 149 -15.96 17.35 -1.26
CA TYR A 149 -16.48 18.44 -0.42
C TYR A 149 -17.01 19.66 -1.17
N ALA A 150 -16.47 19.95 -2.36
CA ALA A 150 -16.76 21.18 -3.10
C ALA A 150 -17.03 20.98 -4.60
N GLY A 151 -16.83 19.76 -5.12
CA GLY A 151 -16.84 19.46 -6.54
C GLY A 151 -17.97 18.53 -6.97
N PRO A 152 -17.76 17.72 -8.03
CA PRO A 152 -18.82 16.94 -8.67
C PRO A 152 -19.43 15.86 -7.79
N TYR A 153 -18.79 15.49 -6.68
CA TYR A 153 -19.28 14.48 -5.74
C TYR A 153 -19.76 15.07 -4.41
N MET A 154 -19.89 16.39 -4.32
CA MET A 154 -20.38 17.07 -3.13
C MET A 154 -21.72 16.50 -2.65
N ASN A 155 -21.78 16.09 -1.38
CA ASN A 155 -22.94 15.46 -0.74
C ASN A 155 -23.39 14.12 -1.36
N MET A 156 -22.62 13.52 -2.27
CA MET A 156 -22.97 12.23 -2.87
C MET A 156 -22.62 11.04 -1.99
N TYR A 157 -21.57 11.15 -1.17
CA TYR A 157 -21.05 10.06 -0.36
C TYR A 157 -21.02 10.43 1.13
N ASP A 158 -21.18 9.42 1.97
CA ASP A 158 -21.07 9.50 3.42
C ASP A 158 -19.63 9.20 3.86
N SER A 159 -19.00 8.20 3.22
CA SER A 159 -17.60 7.84 3.43
C SER A 159 -16.96 7.38 2.12
N PHE A 160 -15.64 7.49 2.02
CA PHE A 160 -14.89 6.84 0.95
C PHE A 160 -13.65 6.12 1.49
N PHE A 161 -13.29 5.00 0.87
CA PHE A 161 -12.02 4.33 1.07
C PHE A 161 -11.04 4.77 -0.02
N LEU A 162 -9.91 5.37 0.37
CA LEU A 162 -8.82 5.63 -0.56
C LEU A 162 -8.05 4.33 -0.75
N MET A 163 -7.99 3.85 -1.99
CA MET A 163 -7.23 2.69 -2.39
C MET A 163 -6.09 3.16 -3.29
N GLU A 164 -4.93 3.41 -2.69
CA GLU A 164 -3.71 3.81 -3.40
C GLU A 164 -3.28 2.71 -4.37
N MET A 165 -2.43 3.09 -5.32
CA MET A 165 -2.03 2.28 -6.47
C MET A 165 -1.43 0.91 -6.12
N ASP A 166 -0.71 0.83 -5.01
CA ASP A 166 -0.02 -0.38 -4.51
C ASP A 166 -0.83 -1.12 -3.43
N ALA A 167 -2.08 -0.73 -3.18
CA ALA A 167 -3.01 -1.51 -2.39
C ALA A 167 -3.61 -2.66 -3.21
N VAL A 168 -3.56 -3.87 -2.66
CA VAL A 168 -3.94 -5.11 -3.37
C VAL A 168 -4.85 -5.96 -2.48
N PRO A 169 -6.07 -6.31 -2.93
CA PRO A 169 -6.91 -7.25 -2.20
C PRO A 169 -6.30 -8.65 -2.18
N ILE A 170 -6.23 -9.26 -1.00
CA ILE A 170 -5.67 -10.61 -0.79
C ILE A 170 -6.69 -11.60 -0.21
N LYS A 171 -7.88 -11.12 0.15
CA LYS A 171 -9.00 -11.96 0.62
C LYS A 171 -10.30 -11.58 -0.06
N ASN A 172 -11.10 -12.61 -0.34
CA ASN A 172 -12.48 -12.42 -0.79
C ASN A 172 -13.25 -11.56 0.22
N TYR A 173 -14.28 -10.87 -0.27
CA TYR A 173 -15.25 -10.13 0.53
C TYR A 173 -14.67 -8.87 1.20
N TRP A 174 -13.61 -8.32 0.64
CA TRP A 174 -12.98 -7.08 1.13
C TRP A 174 -13.92 -5.86 1.05
N LEU A 175 -14.85 -5.84 0.11
CA LEU A 175 -15.86 -4.77 0.00
C LEU A 175 -16.92 -4.90 1.10
N ASP A 176 -17.28 -6.13 1.47
CA ASP A 176 -18.19 -6.40 2.59
C ASP A 176 -17.57 -5.94 3.92
N GLN A 177 -16.25 -6.15 4.08
CA GLN A 177 -15.48 -5.62 5.21
C GLN A 177 -15.42 -4.09 5.20
N PHE A 178 -15.20 -3.46 4.04
CA PHE A 178 -15.24 -2.00 3.90
C PHE A 178 -16.59 -1.43 4.30
N GLU A 179 -17.68 -1.99 3.78
CA GLU A 179 -19.04 -1.56 4.13
C GLU A 179 -19.26 -1.66 5.65
N MET A 180 -18.97 -2.82 6.25
CA MET A 180 -19.13 -3.01 7.69
C MET A 180 -18.35 -1.97 8.50
N GLU A 181 -17.08 -1.74 8.17
CA GLU A 181 -16.25 -0.77 8.89
C GLU A 181 -16.73 0.67 8.71
N ALA A 182 -17.25 1.03 7.53
CA ALA A 182 -17.81 2.35 7.26
C ALA A 182 -19.09 2.62 8.08
N HIS A 183 -20.01 1.64 8.17
CA HIS A 183 -21.23 1.73 9.01
C HIS A 183 -20.91 1.88 10.50
N GLU A 184 -19.77 1.34 10.96
CA GLU A 184 -19.33 1.47 12.36
C GLU A 184 -18.74 2.85 12.68
N MET A 185 -18.28 3.62 11.68
CA MET A 185 -17.57 4.88 11.91
C MET A 185 -18.46 5.94 12.61
N PRO A 186 -19.71 6.21 12.17
CA PRO A 186 -20.57 7.19 12.83
C PRO A 186 -20.87 6.82 14.29
N ASP A 187 -21.18 5.56 14.57
CA ASP A 187 -21.54 5.08 15.91
C ASP A 187 -20.38 5.19 16.91
N ASN A 188 -19.14 5.14 16.41
CA ASN A 188 -17.93 5.24 17.21
C ASN A 188 -17.23 6.61 17.12
N ASN A 189 -17.89 7.62 16.54
CA ASN A 189 -17.33 8.96 16.34
C ASN A 189 -15.97 8.96 15.62
N MET A 190 -15.82 8.11 14.60
CA MET A 190 -14.61 7.98 13.80
C MET A 190 -14.65 8.92 12.59
N ALA A 191 -13.57 9.68 12.40
CA ALA A 191 -13.36 10.56 11.26
C ALA A 191 -12.54 9.85 10.17
N VAL A 192 -11.45 9.19 10.60
CA VAL A 192 -10.56 8.41 9.74
C VAL A 192 -10.36 7.06 10.39
N ARG A 193 -10.46 6.00 9.59
CA ARG A 193 -10.19 4.63 10.02
C ARG A 193 -9.29 3.94 9.00
N GLY A 194 -8.13 3.46 9.42
CA GLY A 194 -7.18 2.79 8.54
C GLY A 194 -6.12 2.06 9.35
N SER A 195 -4.97 1.78 8.76
CA SER A 195 -3.90 0.99 9.38
C SER A 195 -2.63 1.81 9.58
N GLN A 196 -2.06 1.72 10.78
CA GLN A 196 -0.69 2.14 11.06
C GLN A 196 0.32 1.17 10.44
N TYR A 197 1.58 1.58 10.36
CA TYR A 197 2.67 0.72 9.90
C TYR A 197 2.77 -0.56 10.75
N LEU A 198 2.57 -1.73 10.11
CA LEU A 198 2.61 -3.06 10.73
C LEU A 198 3.94 -3.80 10.47
N GLY A 199 4.87 -3.18 9.74
CA GLY A 199 6.16 -3.81 9.46
C GLY A 199 7.20 -3.60 10.56
N ASP A 200 8.36 -4.21 10.34
CA ASP A 200 9.48 -4.27 11.29
C ASP A 200 10.67 -3.35 10.91
N LYS A 201 10.62 -2.69 9.75
CA LYS A 201 11.73 -1.88 9.22
C LYS A 201 12.15 -0.77 10.19
N TRP A 202 11.21 -0.26 10.97
CA TRP A 202 11.45 0.84 11.89
C TRP A 202 11.85 0.36 13.29
N ASP A 203 11.74 -0.92 13.63
CA ASP A 203 11.87 -1.41 15.02
C ASP A 203 13.17 -0.97 15.71
N LEU A 204 14.29 -0.93 14.98
CA LEU A 204 15.60 -0.54 15.51
C LEU A 204 15.68 0.95 15.90
N PHE A 205 14.90 1.82 15.26
CA PHE A 205 14.97 3.27 15.44
C PHE A 205 13.61 3.94 15.71
N LYS A 206 12.54 3.17 15.88
CA LYS A 206 11.16 3.63 16.12
C LYS A 206 11.09 4.60 17.30
N HIS A 207 11.84 4.31 18.36
CA HIS A 207 11.95 5.13 19.56
C HIS A 207 12.61 6.50 19.36
N MET A 208 13.29 6.72 18.23
CA MET A 208 13.92 7.99 17.86
C MET A 208 13.05 8.83 16.92
N MET A 209 11.97 8.25 16.39
CA MET A 209 11.08 8.92 15.43
C MET A 209 10.00 9.73 16.16
N PRO A 210 9.53 10.86 15.59
CA PRO A 210 8.38 11.57 16.13
C PRO A 210 7.14 10.69 16.19
N GLU A 211 6.32 10.85 17.24
CA GLU A 211 5.12 10.04 17.46
C GLU A 211 4.15 10.08 16.26
N TYR A 212 3.92 11.26 15.69
CA TYR A 212 3.04 11.41 14.51
C TYR A 212 3.52 10.65 13.28
N LEU A 213 4.83 10.40 13.15
CA LEU A 213 5.37 9.63 12.05
C LEU A 213 5.21 8.13 12.30
N VAL A 214 5.29 7.70 13.56
CA VAL A 214 5.13 6.30 13.95
C VAL A 214 3.66 5.87 13.93
N GLU A 215 2.78 6.75 14.40
CA GLU A 215 1.39 6.44 14.72
C GLU A 215 0.41 6.94 13.65
N HIS A 216 0.89 7.46 12.51
CA HIS A 216 0.01 7.84 11.41
C HIS A 216 -0.72 6.62 10.83
N ILE A 217 -2.01 6.80 10.56
CA ILE A 217 -2.76 5.95 9.63
C ILE A 217 -2.23 6.27 8.24
N ASN A 218 -1.84 5.26 7.47
CA ASN A 218 -1.43 5.47 6.09
C ASN A 218 -2.61 5.90 5.21
N GLY A 219 -2.32 6.61 4.11
CA GLY A 219 -3.29 7.10 3.12
C GLY A 219 -4.35 6.10 2.66
N ASN A 220 -4.09 4.79 2.69
CA ASN A 220 -5.10 3.76 2.43
C ASN A 220 -6.13 3.63 3.57
N ALA A 221 -6.98 4.62 3.75
CA ALA A 221 -7.94 4.68 4.86
C ALA A 221 -9.37 4.97 4.40
N ILE A 222 -10.32 4.71 5.30
CA ILE A 222 -11.71 5.15 5.18
C ILE A 222 -11.81 6.55 5.80
N TYR A 223 -12.36 7.49 5.03
CA TYR A 223 -12.61 8.86 5.43
C TYR A 223 -14.12 9.09 5.54
N ASN A 224 -14.60 9.38 6.75
CA ASN A 224 -15.99 9.73 7.00
C ASN A 224 -16.22 11.21 6.65
N LEU A 225 -16.86 11.45 5.52
CA LEU A 225 -17.10 12.80 4.98
C LEU A 225 -18.09 13.61 5.82
N LYS A 226 -18.95 12.93 6.59
CA LYS A 226 -19.93 13.56 7.50
C LYS A 226 -19.32 13.97 8.84
N HIS A 227 -18.12 13.50 9.17
CA HIS A 227 -17.50 13.84 10.44
C HIS A 227 -16.83 15.21 10.38
N ASN A 228 -17.16 16.09 11.34
CA ASN A 228 -16.63 17.46 11.39
C ASN A 228 -15.09 17.51 11.45
N TRP A 229 -14.45 16.53 12.09
CA TRP A 229 -12.99 16.43 12.09
C TRP A 229 -12.39 16.17 10.70
N THR A 230 -13.00 15.31 9.87
CA THR A 230 -12.54 15.09 8.49
C THR A 230 -12.64 16.37 7.68
N GLN A 231 -13.74 17.10 7.85
CA GLN A 231 -13.92 18.41 7.23
C GLN A 231 -12.91 19.43 7.74
N PHE A 232 -12.61 19.44 9.04
CA PHE A 232 -11.59 20.31 9.64
C PHE A 232 -10.19 20.01 9.10
N LEU A 233 -9.83 18.73 8.97
CA LEU A 233 -8.56 18.31 8.37
C LEU A 233 -8.49 18.81 6.92
N TYR A 234 -9.54 18.59 6.13
CA TYR A 234 -9.64 19.11 4.76
C TYR A 234 -9.52 20.64 4.69
N THR A 235 -10.23 21.39 5.53
CA THR A 235 -10.17 22.86 5.50
C THR A 235 -8.82 23.37 5.96
N SER A 236 -8.21 22.77 6.98
CA SER A 236 -6.85 23.11 7.42
C SER A 236 -5.81 22.85 6.32
N PHE A 237 -6.05 21.80 5.54
CA PHE A 237 -5.22 21.39 4.42
C PHE A 237 -5.40 22.25 3.16
N THR A 238 -6.58 22.84 2.95
CA THR A 238 -6.90 23.64 1.76
C THR A 238 -6.90 25.15 1.98
N ALA A 239 -7.18 25.61 3.19
CA ALA A 239 -7.47 27.02 3.50
C ALA A 239 -6.27 27.80 4.07
N HIS A 240 -5.03 27.47 3.68
CA HIS A 240 -3.76 28.10 4.12
C HIS A 240 -3.04 27.46 5.33
N GLY A 241 -2.83 26.13 5.34
CA GLY A 241 -1.72 25.51 6.09
C GLY A 241 -0.36 25.84 5.43
N PRO A 242 0.81 25.74 6.12
CA PRO A 242 2.08 26.25 5.62
C PRO A 242 2.28 25.75 4.20
N MET A 243 2.51 26.64 3.22
CA MET A 243 2.72 26.26 1.81
C MET A 243 3.82 25.20 1.65
N ASN A 244 4.63 24.97 2.70
CA ASN A 244 5.66 23.96 2.77
C ASN A 244 5.18 22.58 3.29
N MET A 245 4.12 22.47 4.10
CA MET A 245 3.70 21.17 4.68
C MET A 245 3.25 20.19 3.60
N MET A 246 2.49 20.69 2.62
CA MET A 246 1.99 19.89 1.49
C MET A 246 3.07 19.55 0.46
N GLU A 247 4.11 20.36 0.44
CA GLU A 247 5.26 20.17 -0.39
C GLU A 247 6.24 19.19 0.25
N GLU A 248 6.36 19.16 1.58
CA GLU A 248 7.46 18.48 2.30
C GLU A 248 7.01 17.30 3.18
N MET A 249 5.70 17.14 3.45
CA MET A 249 5.13 16.09 4.29
C MET A 249 3.93 15.41 3.61
N ALA A 250 3.88 14.08 3.66
CA ALA A 250 2.74 13.32 3.15
C ALA A 250 1.47 13.68 3.93
N PHE A 251 0.33 13.72 3.24
CA PHE A 251 -0.93 14.22 3.81
C PHE A 251 -1.41 13.44 5.03
N ASP A 252 -1.17 12.14 5.05
CA ASP A 252 -1.55 11.21 6.10
C ASP A 252 -0.71 11.43 7.37
N VAL A 253 0.59 11.72 7.21
CA VAL A 253 1.48 12.18 8.29
C VAL A 253 1.04 13.57 8.81
N ALA A 254 0.65 14.48 7.92
CA ALA A 254 0.15 15.80 8.32
C ALA A 254 -1.16 15.69 9.12
N PHE A 255 -2.07 14.80 8.74
CA PHE A 255 -3.31 14.54 9.47
C PHE A 255 -3.04 13.97 10.86
N ALA A 256 -2.08 13.05 10.98
CA ALA A 256 -1.64 12.53 12.28
C ALA A 256 -1.04 13.64 13.15
N MET A 257 -0.17 14.48 12.60
CA MET A 257 0.45 15.60 13.32
C MET A 257 -0.60 16.58 13.86
N VAL A 258 -1.54 17.01 13.02
CA VAL A 258 -2.63 17.92 13.43
C VAL A 258 -3.51 17.27 14.49
N THR A 259 -3.84 15.98 14.33
CA THR A 259 -4.67 15.23 15.29
C THR A 259 -3.99 15.09 16.64
N MET A 260 -2.71 14.71 16.68
CA MET A 260 -1.98 14.55 17.94
C MET A 260 -1.74 15.88 18.64
N ALA A 261 -1.48 16.96 17.87
CA ALA A 261 -1.41 18.30 18.43
C ALA A 261 -2.75 18.70 19.08
N ALA A 262 -3.87 18.44 18.42
CA ALA A 262 -5.20 18.71 18.95
C ALA A 262 -5.50 17.91 20.23
N MET A 263 -5.17 16.60 20.25
CA MET A 263 -5.31 15.73 21.41
C MET A 263 -4.44 16.18 22.59
N SER A 264 -3.27 16.77 22.31
CA SER A 264 -2.34 17.31 23.31
C SER A 264 -2.74 18.68 23.84
N GLY A 265 -3.82 19.28 23.32
CA GLY A 265 -4.31 20.58 23.75
C GLY A 265 -3.68 21.78 23.04
N ASP A 266 -3.11 21.59 21.84
CA ASP A 266 -2.58 22.70 21.04
C ASP A 266 -3.68 23.75 20.76
N PRO A 267 -3.49 25.04 21.11
CA PRO A 267 -4.53 26.05 20.97
C PRO A 267 -5.04 26.26 19.54
N GLY A 268 -4.25 25.92 18.52
CA GLY A 268 -4.63 26.04 17.11
C GLY A 268 -5.60 24.96 16.64
N PHE A 269 -5.60 23.78 17.27
CA PHE A 269 -6.38 22.62 16.81
C PHE A 269 -7.36 22.06 17.86
N ALA A 270 -7.04 22.20 19.16
CA ALA A 270 -7.85 21.68 20.26
C ALA A 270 -9.30 22.19 20.29
N PRO A 271 -9.62 23.46 19.94
CA PRO A 271 -11.00 23.93 19.89
C PRO A 271 -11.87 23.11 18.93
N SER A 272 -11.38 22.86 17.70
CA SER A 272 -12.11 22.09 16.69
C SER A 272 -12.21 20.60 17.06
N TRP A 273 -11.18 20.06 17.73
CA TRP A 273 -11.23 18.70 18.26
C TRP A 273 -12.30 18.55 19.35
N MET A 274 -12.42 19.51 20.27
CA MET A 274 -13.49 19.51 21.28
C MET A 274 -14.88 19.69 20.65
N GLU A 275 -15.00 20.54 19.62
CA GLU A 275 -16.26 20.78 18.92
C GLU A 275 -16.80 19.51 18.25
N CYS A 276 -15.93 18.69 17.65
CA CYS A 276 -16.31 17.39 17.09
C CYS A 276 -16.35 16.26 18.12
N LYS A 277 -16.25 16.56 19.44
CA LYS A 277 -16.17 15.58 20.52
C LYS A 277 -15.09 14.53 20.28
N GLY A 278 -13.94 14.96 19.77
CA GLY A 278 -12.84 14.10 19.39
C GLY A 278 -12.36 13.23 20.55
N THR A 279 -12.12 11.95 20.25
CA THR A 279 -11.59 10.95 21.18
C THR A 279 -10.43 10.19 20.52
N ASN A 280 -9.77 9.30 21.26
CA ASN A 280 -8.80 8.38 20.66
C ASN A 280 -9.39 7.49 19.54
N MET A 281 -10.71 7.34 19.47
CA MET A 281 -11.41 6.63 18.39
C MET A 281 -11.64 7.49 17.15
N THR A 282 -11.50 8.81 17.24
CA THR A 282 -11.77 9.71 16.11
C THR A 282 -10.77 9.56 14.98
N TYR A 283 -9.53 9.18 15.28
CA TYR A 283 -8.49 8.82 14.32
C TYR A 283 -8.00 7.41 14.64
N ASN A 284 -8.66 6.40 14.07
CA ASN A 284 -8.56 5.02 14.53
C ASN A 284 -7.73 4.14 13.59
N ALA A 285 -6.62 3.62 14.11
CA ALA A 285 -5.72 2.71 13.40
C ALA A 285 -6.16 1.23 13.42
N ASN A 286 -7.29 0.91 14.06
CA ASN A 286 -7.80 -0.45 14.18
C ASN A 286 -8.79 -0.77 13.04
N THR A 287 -8.27 -1.42 12.02
CA THR A 287 -9.01 -1.89 10.84
C THR A 287 -8.59 -3.33 10.51
N MET A 288 -9.51 -4.11 9.96
CA MET A 288 -9.18 -5.37 9.30
C MET A 288 -9.18 -5.22 7.78
N LEU A 289 -9.83 -4.17 7.25
CA LEU A 289 -9.88 -3.89 5.82
C LEU A 289 -8.49 -3.78 5.21
N VAL A 290 -7.64 -2.92 5.76
CA VAL A 290 -6.29 -2.67 5.21
C VAL A 290 -5.21 -3.03 6.23
N GLY A 291 -4.06 -3.50 5.74
CA GLY A 291 -2.86 -3.67 6.54
C GLY A 291 -1.72 -2.93 5.85
N ASN A 292 -1.13 -1.97 6.55
CA ASN A 292 -0.03 -1.19 6.01
C ASN A 292 1.30 -1.90 6.22
N TYR A 293 1.86 -2.41 5.14
CA TYR A 293 3.15 -3.07 5.11
C TYR A 293 4.10 -2.38 4.12
N ALA A 294 3.88 -1.10 3.81
CA ALA A 294 4.73 -0.32 2.91
C ALA A 294 6.21 -0.45 3.31
N ASN A 295 7.10 -0.76 2.36
CA ASN A 295 8.52 -0.98 2.64
C ASN A 295 8.85 -2.16 3.59
N THR A 296 7.92 -3.09 3.83
CA THR A 296 8.14 -4.27 4.69
C THR A 296 8.31 -5.52 3.84
N LEU A 297 9.34 -6.31 4.11
CA LEU A 297 9.58 -7.60 3.47
C LEU A 297 8.64 -8.65 4.07
N LEU A 298 7.48 -8.90 3.44
CA LEU A 298 6.46 -9.78 4.02
C LEU A 298 6.70 -11.27 3.77
N ASN A 299 6.44 -12.07 4.79
CA ASN A 299 6.01 -13.47 4.65
C ASN A 299 4.49 -13.51 4.76
N THR A 300 3.84 -14.38 3.99
CA THR A 300 2.38 -14.56 4.01
C THR A 300 1.82 -14.87 5.41
N SER A 301 2.67 -15.28 6.36
CA SER A 301 2.33 -15.43 7.78
C SER A 301 1.95 -14.12 8.49
N PHE A 302 2.25 -12.95 7.93
CA PHE A 302 1.88 -11.64 8.48
C PHE A 302 0.54 -11.11 7.96
N GLU A 303 -0.10 -11.79 7.00
CA GLU A 303 -1.33 -11.30 6.33
C GLU A 303 -2.64 -11.59 7.09
N PHE A 304 -2.56 -12.02 8.35
CA PHE A 304 -3.72 -12.30 9.19
C PHE A 304 -3.83 -11.20 10.24
N PRO A 305 -4.89 -10.35 10.26
CA PRO A 305 -6.24 -10.53 9.70
C PRO A 305 -6.60 -9.72 8.43
N THR A 306 -5.67 -9.00 7.81
CA THR A 306 -5.90 -8.02 6.72
C THR A 306 -6.62 -8.53 5.46
N TYR A 307 -7.54 -7.74 4.87
CA TYR A 307 -8.18 -8.03 3.56
C TYR A 307 -7.45 -7.41 2.36
N ILE A 308 -6.93 -6.19 2.51
CA ILE A 308 -6.22 -5.43 1.49
C ILE A 308 -4.82 -5.12 2.02
N ARG A 309 -3.81 -5.57 1.28
CA ARG A 309 -2.41 -5.31 1.61
C ARG A 309 -1.96 -4.02 0.94
N HIS A 310 -1.42 -3.09 1.71
CA HIS A 310 -0.69 -1.94 1.18
C HIS A 310 0.81 -2.25 1.19
N GLY A 311 1.46 -2.16 0.02
CA GLY A 311 2.87 -2.52 -0.22
C GLY A 311 3.04 -3.57 -1.32
N SER A 312 4.31 -3.94 -1.61
CA SER A 312 4.67 -4.71 -2.83
C SER A 312 3.77 -5.92 -3.12
N SER A 313 3.43 -6.06 -4.40
CA SER A 313 2.52 -7.08 -4.93
C SER A 313 3.16 -8.47 -5.07
N LYS A 314 4.50 -8.58 -5.08
CA LYS A 314 5.23 -9.82 -5.38
C LYS A 314 6.40 -10.03 -4.42
N ASN A 315 6.44 -11.19 -3.77
CA ASN A 315 7.66 -11.70 -3.13
C ASN A 315 8.37 -12.63 -4.12
N LEU A 316 9.57 -12.22 -4.57
CA LEU A 316 10.43 -12.98 -5.47
C LEU A 316 10.58 -14.42 -4.98
N PHE A 317 10.84 -14.63 -3.69
CA PHE A 317 11.12 -15.97 -3.15
C PHE A 317 9.90 -16.88 -3.06
N MET A 318 8.68 -16.37 -3.23
CA MET A 318 7.48 -17.21 -3.23
C MET A 318 7.37 -18.07 -4.49
N ASN A 319 7.95 -17.61 -5.61
CA ASN A 319 7.84 -18.26 -6.92
C ASN A 319 9.19 -18.64 -7.53
N LEU A 320 10.32 -18.37 -6.86
CA LEU A 320 11.62 -18.81 -7.33
C LEU A 320 11.86 -20.27 -6.95
N PRO A 321 12.33 -21.11 -7.89
CA PRO A 321 13.00 -22.34 -7.52
C PRO A 321 14.18 -22.02 -6.60
N ASP A 322 14.27 -22.75 -5.50
CA ASP A 322 15.34 -22.69 -4.50
C ASP A 322 16.78 -22.69 -5.08
N ASN A 323 16.95 -23.24 -6.29
CA ASN A 323 18.23 -23.33 -7.00
C ASN A 323 18.59 -22.08 -7.83
N ASP A 324 17.66 -21.13 -7.98
CA ASP A 324 17.78 -19.94 -8.84
C ASP A 324 18.25 -18.69 -8.08
N VAL A 325 18.50 -18.80 -6.77
CA VAL A 325 19.07 -17.72 -5.95
C VAL A 325 20.31 -18.16 -5.16
N THR A 326 21.32 -17.31 -5.16
CA THR A 326 22.51 -17.43 -4.29
C THR A 326 22.59 -16.26 -3.32
N LEU A 327 22.88 -16.54 -2.05
CA LEU A 327 23.34 -15.53 -1.11
C LEU A 327 24.85 -15.37 -1.23
N GLY A 328 25.27 -14.24 -1.77
CA GLY A 328 26.66 -13.83 -1.81
C GLY A 328 27.09 -13.14 -0.51
N VAL A 329 28.23 -13.52 0.06
CA VAL A 329 28.68 -13.07 1.38
C VAL A 329 30.13 -12.59 1.31
N ALA A 330 30.39 -11.36 1.72
CA ALA A 330 31.75 -10.89 2.01
C ALA A 330 32.13 -11.28 3.45
N TYR A 331 33.20 -12.06 3.63
CA TYR A 331 33.76 -12.42 4.93
C TYR A 331 34.90 -11.48 5.28
N PHE A 332 34.64 -10.56 6.20
CA PHE A 332 35.60 -9.58 6.67
C PHE A 332 36.51 -10.09 7.79
N ASP A 333 36.16 -11.18 8.46
CA ASP A 333 37.02 -11.87 9.42
C ASP A 333 36.47 -13.27 9.73
N GLN A 334 37.08 -13.95 10.70
CA GLN A 334 36.59 -15.24 11.20
C GLN A 334 35.45 -15.09 12.23
N GLN A 335 35.05 -13.86 12.56
CA GLN A 335 33.97 -13.56 13.50
C GLN A 335 32.66 -13.41 12.72
N GLY A 336 31.56 -13.14 13.41
CA GLY A 336 30.24 -12.93 12.79
C GLY A 336 29.25 -14.07 13.04
N HIS A 337 27.99 -13.81 12.68
CA HIS A 337 26.84 -14.62 13.07
C HIS A 337 26.24 -15.42 11.92
N LEU A 338 26.68 -15.18 10.69
CA LEU A 338 26.04 -15.76 9.52
C LEU A 338 25.96 -17.30 9.59
N ARG A 339 27.10 -17.96 9.91
CA ARG A 339 27.16 -19.44 9.98
C ARG A 339 26.18 -20.03 10.97
N GLU A 340 25.94 -19.36 12.10
CA GLU A 340 25.01 -19.81 13.13
C GLU A 340 23.55 -19.78 12.65
N THR A 341 23.30 -19.00 11.59
CA THR A 341 21.97 -18.72 11.07
C THR A 341 21.63 -19.48 9.79
N VAL A 342 22.62 -20.05 9.10
CA VAL A 342 22.42 -20.91 7.92
C VAL A 342 21.53 -22.15 8.19
N PRO A 343 21.58 -22.80 9.36
CA PRO A 343 20.67 -23.91 9.66
C PRO A 343 19.20 -23.48 9.91
N THR A 344 18.87 -22.19 9.83
CA THR A 344 17.51 -21.68 10.06
C THR A 344 16.66 -21.72 8.78
N ASN A 345 15.36 -21.43 8.90
CA ASN A 345 14.45 -21.45 7.76
C ASN A 345 14.71 -20.24 6.84
N HIS A 346 15.20 -20.45 5.61
CA HIS A 346 15.43 -19.37 4.63
C HIS A 346 15.46 -19.91 3.19
N PRO A 347 15.26 -19.05 2.16
CA PRO A 347 15.12 -19.49 0.77
C PRO A 347 16.46 -19.81 0.08
N PHE A 348 17.60 -19.38 0.62
CA PHE A 348 18.90 -19.58 -0.03
C PHE A 348 19.39 -21.03 0.12
N LYS A 349 19.45 -21.80 -0.98
CA LYS A 349 20.10 -23.13 -0.99
C LYS A 349 21.54 -23.10 -1.46
N LYS A 350 21.99 -21.98 -2.02
CA LYS A 350 23.37 -21.72 -2.38
C LYS A 350 23.86 -20.47 -1.64
N ILE A 351 24.99 -20.60 -0.96
CA ILE A 351 25.69 -19.49 -0.32
C ILE A 351 27.12 -19.46 -0.85
N LEU A 352 27.56 -18.32 -1.38
CA LEU A 352 28.92 -18.09 -1.84
C LEU A 352 29.60 -17.07 -0.92
N GLY A 353 30.55 -17.53 -0.12
CA GLY A 353 31.37 -16.68 0.74
C GLY A 353 32.74 -16.36 0.13
N LEU A 354 33.11 -15.09 0.07
CA LEU A 354 34.47 -14.65 -0.27
C LEU A 354 35.19 -14.10 0.96
N ALA A 355 36.35 -14.66 1.28
CA ALA A 355 37.19 -14.21 2.40
C ALA A 355 38.55 -13.71 1.92
N TYR A 356 39.07 -12.60 2.49
CA TYR A 356 40.45 -12.14 2.16
C TYR A 356 41.54 -12.89 2.94
N PHE A 357 41.18 -13.63 3.99
CA PHE A 357 42.09 -14.46 4.75
C PHE A 357 42.13 -15.88 4.19
N ASP A 358 43.22 -16.62 4.45
CA ASP A 358 43.32 -18.00 4.01
C ASP A 358 42.21 -18.84 4.64
N THR A 359 41.31 -19.34 3.80
CA THR A 359 40.24 -20.24 4.18
C THR A 359 40.53 -21.62 3.59
N THR A 360 40.72 -22.61 4.46
CA THR A 360 40.86 -24.03 4.07
C THR A 360 39.51 -24.72 4.13
N MET A 361 38.51 -24.17 3.45
CA MET A 361 37.13 -24.65 3.57
C MET A 361 36.68 -25.27 2.26
N ALA A 362 36.43 -26.58 2.29
CA ALA A 362 35.71 -27.29 1.24
C ALA A 362 34.24 -26.84 1.23
N ASP A 363 33.56 -27.05 0.11
CA ASP A 363 32.11 -26.85 0.01
C ASP A 363 31.41 -27.66 1.12
N GLU A 364 30.54 -27.01 1.88
CA GLU A 364 29.86 -27.56 3.04
C GLU A 364 28.36 -27.70 2.76
N GLU A 365 27.77 -28.87 3.01
CA GLU A 365 26.31 -29.02 3.04
C GLU A 365 25.79 -28.88 4.47
N ILE A 366 24.91 -27.91 4.68
CA ILE A 366 24.32 -27.58 5.97
C ILE A 366 22.82 -27.92 5.93
N PRO A 367 22.31 -28.83 6.78
CA PRO A 367 20.89 -29.12 6.85
C PRO A 367 20.07 -27.92 7.35
N ALA A 368 18.97 -27.59 6.66
CA ALA A 368 18.06 -26.52 7.06
C ALA A 368 16.57 -26.90 6.85
N PRO A 369 15.63 -26.27 7.59
CA PRO A 369 14.20 -26.40 7.34
C PRO A 369 13.87 -25.94 5.91
N GLY A 370 13.54 -26.88 5.02
CA GLY A 370 13.30 -26.63 3.59
C GLY A 370 14.37 -27.18 2.65
N GLY A 371 15.37 -27.92 3.14
CA GLY A 371 16.38 -28.61 2.33
C GLY A 371 17.81 -28.19 2.66
N ASN A 372 18.78 -29.00 2.24
CA ASN A 372 20.20 -28.74 2.47
C ASN A 372 20.65 -27.45 1.77
N VAL A 373 21.52 -26.70 2.43
CA VAL A 373 22.15 -25.48 1.93
C VAL A 373 23.61 -25.80 1.60
N THR A 374 24.05 -25.45 0.40
CA THR A 374 25.47 -25.55 0.00
C THR A 374 26.16 -24.22 0.30
N LEU A 375 27.11 -24.23 1.22
CA LEU A 375 28.00 -23.10 1.52
C LEU A 375 29.37 -23.33 0.87
N LYS A 376 29.69 -22.49 -0.12
CA LYS A 376 30.97 -22.49 -0.82
C LYS A 376 31.81 -21.30 -0.39
N MET A 377 32.98 -21.57 0.19
CA MET A 377 33.94 -20.54 0.58
C MET A 377 35.06 -20.44 -0.47
N GLN A 378 35.41 -19.23 -0.89
CA GLN A 378 36.53 -18.99 -1.78
C GLN A 378 37.39 -17.83 -1.25
N LYS A 379 38.67 -17.85 -1.62
CA LYS A 379 39.57 -16.73 -1.36
C LYS A 379 39.23 -15.59 -2.30
N ALA A 380 39.05 -14.39 -1.75
CA ALA A 380 38.86 -13.18 -2.52
C ALA A 380 40.15 -12.81 -3.29
N THR A 381 39.97 -12.31 -4.51
CA THR A 381 41.05 -11.86 -5.39
C THR A 381 41.37 -10.38 -5.16
N TYR A 382 40.38 -9.60 -4.72
CA TYR A 382 40.50 -8.17 -4.51
C TYR A 382 40.51 -7.78 -3.01
N GLU A 383 40.87 -6.53 -2.75
CA GLU A 383 40.82 -5.90 -1.42
C GLU A 383 39.39 -5.92 -0.84
N PRO A 384 39.23 -5.96 0.51
CA PRO A 384 37.93 -6.08 1.19
C PRO A 384 36.82 -5.15 0.68
N MET A 385 37.18 -3.91 0.33
CA MET A 385 36.22 -2.91 -0.19
C MET A 385 35.56 -3.29 -1.52
N TYR A 386 36.13 -4.24 -2.28
CA TYR A 386 35.60 -4.72 -3.55
C TYR A 386 34.90 -6.09 -3.44
N HIS A 387 34.87 -6.71 -2.27
CA HIS A 387 34.39 -8.08 -2.10
C HIS A 387 32.96 -8.27 -2.56
N LEU A 388 32.05 -7.36 -2.22
CA LEU A 388 30.66 -7.47 -2.68
C LEU A 388 30.54 -7.42 -4.22
N CYS A 389 31.39 -6.63 -4.89
CA CYS A 389 31.46 -6.61 -6.35
C CYS A 389 32.04 -7.90 -6.93
N GLU A 390 33.06 -8.47 -6.26
CA GLU A 390 33.66 -9.75 -6.66
C GLU A 390 32.67 -10.91 -6.47
N VAL A 391 31.95 -10.94 -5.34
CA VAL A 391 30.87 -11.89 -5.06
C VAL A 391 29.84 -11.81 -6.18
N ALA A 392 29.35 -10.60 -6.50
CA ALA A 392 28.34 -10.40 -7.55
C ALA A 392 28.79 -10.94 -8.92
N LYS A 393 30.08 -10.88 -9.24
CA LYS A 393 30.66 -11.43 -10.48
C LYS A 393 30.72 -12.96 -10.49
N LEU A 394 30.83 -13.59 -9.32
CA LEU A 394 31.04 -15.03 -9.18
C LEU A 394 29.75 -15.83 -8.95
N VAL A 395 28.64 -15.16 -8.62
CA VAL A 395 27.34 -15.82 -8.53
C VAL A 395 26.88 -16.27 -9.93
N ASP A 396 26.44 -17.54 -10.02
CA ASP A 396 26.03 -18.19 -11.26
C ASP A 396 24.51 -18.36 -11.41
N THR A 397 23.75 -17.95 -10.39
CA THR A 397 22.30 -18.02 -10.38
C THR A 397 21.67 -16.79 -11.03
N LYS A 398 20.46 -16.96 -11.55
CA LYS A 398 19.68 -15.87 -12.15
C LYS A 398 19.48 -14.69 -11.19
N TRP A 399 19.32 -14.99 -9.91
CA TRP A 399 19.12 -14.01 -8.85
C TRP A 399 20.19 -14.13 -7.77
N PHE A 400 20.51 -13.02 -7.11
CA PHE A 400 21.44 -13.03 -5.99
C PHE A 400 21.15 -11.92 -4.99
N ALA A 401 21.41 -12.22 -3.71
CA ALA A 401 21.44 -11.24 -2.64
C ALA A 401 22.88 -11.10 -2.16
N LEU A 402 23.27 -9.91 -1.71
CA LEU A 402 24.62 -9.65 -1.19
C LEU A 402 24.55 -9.23 0.28
N THR A 403 25.46 -9.76 1.09
CA THR A 403 25.59 -9.41 2.51
C THR A 403 27.03 -9.60 3.00
N ASP A 404 27.27 -9.43 4.29
CA ASP A 404 28.53 -9.76 4.95
C ASP A 404 28.36 -10.80 6.06
N ASN A 405 29.47 -11.27 6.64
CA ASN A 405 29.48 -12.31 7.67
C ASN A 405 28.91 -11.89 9.05
N TYR A 406 28.67 -10.60 9.29
CA TYR A 406 28.06 -10.12 10.53
C TYR A 406 26.54 -10.11 10.49
N HIS A 407 25.94 -10.18 9.30
CA HIS A 407 24.50 -10.24 9.15
C HIS A 407 23.95 -11.63 9.50
N ILE A 408 22.74 -11.62 10.06
CA ILE A 408 21.98 -12.81 10.42
C ILE A 408 21.00 -13.11 9.28
N VAL A 409 21.04 -14.32 8.73
CA VAL A 409 20.02 -14.79 7.79
C VAL A 409 18.94 -15.47 8.60
N LYS A 410 17.86 -14.75 8.90
CA LYS A 410 16.73 -15.28 9.67
C LYS A 410 15.47 -15.34 8.83
N ALA A 411 14.69 -16.39 9.06
CA ALA A 411 13.35 -16.50 8.53
C ALA A 411 12.46 -15.35 9.02
N PRO A 412 11.58 -14.81 8.15
CA PRO A 412 11.53 -15.05 6.71
C PRO A 412 12.45 -14.10 5.94
N VAL A 413 13.15 -14.61 4.92
CA VAL A 413 13.78 -13.75 3.92
C VAL A 413 12.82 -13.63 2.74
N SER A 414 12.46 -12.40 2.42
CA SER A 414 11.60 -12.04 1.30
C SER A 414 12.32 -10.99 0.47
N VAL A 415 12.23 -11.06 -0.85
CA VAL A 415 12.65 -9.95 -1.73
C VAL A 415 11.40 -9.47 -2.41
N LEU A 416 11.02 -8.24 -2.12
CA LEU A 416 9.90 -7.60 -2.81
C LEU A 416 10.34 -7.22 -4.21
N MET A 417 9.49 -7.49 -5.20
CA MET A 417 9.74 -7.07 -6.59
C MET A 417 8.72 -6.02 -7.01
N GLU A 418 9.17 -5.08 -7.82
CA GLU A 418 8.32 -4.27 -8.67
C GLU A 418 7.82 -5.11 -9.85
N THR A 419 6.87 -4.60 -10.64
CA THR A 419 6.19 -5.41 -11.67
C THR A 419 7.10 -5.91 -12.80
N MET A 420 8.31 -5.34 -12.94
CA MET A 420 9.34 -5.69 -13.93
C MET A 420 10.41 -6.68 -13.42
N ASP A 421 10.14 -7.44 -12.36
CA ASP A 421 11.13 -8.29 -11.70
C ASP A 421 12.40 -7.52 -11.29
N LYS A 422 12.22 -6.27 -10.82
CA LYS A 422 13.28 -5.49 -10.18
C LYS A 422 13.12 -5.58 -8.67
N PRO A 423 14.18 -5.82 -7.89
CA PRO A 423 14.09 -5.82 -6.44
C PRO A 423 13.72 -4.42 -5.93
N VAL A 424 12.74 -4.35 -5.04
CA VAL A 424 12.46 -3.17 -4.22
C VAL A 424 13.66 -3.01 -3.29
N LEU A 425 14.50 -2.02 -3.57
CA LEU A 425 15.70 -1.78 -2.78
C LEU A 425 15.31 -1.13 -1.44
N PRO A 426 15.69 -1.69 -0.29
CA PRO A 426 15.50 -1.00 0.98
C PRO A 426 16.37 0.27 1.00
N TYR A 427 15.75 1.38 1.39
CA TYR A 427 16.39 2.65 1.77
C TYR A 427 17.75 2.41 2.43
N VAL A 428 18.82 2.91 1.82
CA VAL A 428 20.14 3.02 2.47
C VAL A 428 20.34 4.50 2.80
N LEU A 429 20.28 4.84 4.09
CA LEU A 429 20.72 6.15 4.58
C LEU A 429 22.19 6.29 4.18
N LYS A 430 22.48 7.30 3.35
CA LYS A 430 23.85 7.77 3.17
C LYS A 430 24.18 8.83 4.20
#